data_AF-A0A6V7WY48-F1
#
_entry.id   AF-A0A6V7WY48-F1
#
_cell.length_a   1.000
_cell.length_b   1.000
_cell.length_c   1.000
_cell.angle_alpha   90.00
_cell.angle_beta   90.00
_cell.angle_gamma   90.00
#
_symmetry.space_group_name_H-M   'P 1'
#
loop_
_entity.id
_entity.type
_entity.pdbx_description
1 polymer ?
#
loop_
_entity_poly.entity_id
_entity_poly.type
_entity_poly.pdbx_seq_one_letter_code
_entity_poly.pdbx_strand_id
1 'polypeptide(L)'
;MVYSPKIMVFVYSVVMYFRNFLCHAIIMERLLATIWVSNYENNRSRWFTYFWVIIDIIITVVTAYFFSNSTDVETLLVNVVSQSVMSTFGVIEIFILLRLLRHNEKIYFERSSLALSAHKLTGRYQLCENIRTTKQLLPTLCLHVCINIIAGSPLALAYFKLVTSQFGIILCVSFLMYLPITYLCFFIELSMIL
;
A
#
# COMPACT_ATOMS: atom_id res chain seq x y z
N MET A 1 -16.28 29.73 3.00
CA MET A 1 -14.89 29.63 2.50
C MET A 1 -14.86 28.61 1.38
N VAL A 2 -14.55 29.03 0.16
CA VAL A 2 -14.35 28.10 -0.97
C VAL A 2 -12.87 27.72 -0.94
N TYR A 3 -12.56 26.48 -0.59
CA TYR A 3 -11.18 26.00 -0.63
C TYR A 3 -10.69 25.97 -2.09
N SER A 4 -9.43 26.33 -2.32
CA SER A 4 -8.82 26.23 -3.65
C SER A 4 -8.81 24.76 -4.10
N PRO A 5 -9.34 24.42 -5.28
CA PRO A 5 -9.39 23.04 -5.78
C PRO A 5 -8.02 22.35 -5.79
N LYS A 6 -6.94 23.12 -5.98
CA LYS A 6 -5.56 22.61 -5.93
C LYS A 6 -5.18 22.04 -4.56
N ILE A 7 -5.64 22.66 -3.47
CA ILE A 7 -5.37 22.20 -2.11
C ILE A 7 -6.09 20.87 -1.85
N MET A 8 -7.34 20.74 -2.30
CA MET A 8 -8.08 19.48 -2.17
C MET A 8 -7.42 18.35 -2.95
N VAL A 9 -7.00 18.62 -4.19
CA VAL A 9 -6.25 17.67 -5.02
C VAL A 9 -4.94 17.26 -4.34
N PHE A 10 -4.18 18.23 -3.84
CA PHE A 10 -2.92 17.96 -3.12
C PHE A 10 -3.15 17.05 -1.92
N VAL A 11 -4.08 17.39 -1.03
CA VAL A 11 -4.35 16.60 0.18
C VAL A 11 -4.80 15.18 -0.19
N TYR A 12 -5.70 15.06 -1.16
CA TYR A 12 -6.13 13.74 -1.63
C TYR A 12 -4.96 12.92 -2.18
N SER A 13 -4.14 13.52 -3.04
CA SER A 13 -2.98 12.86 -3.65
C SER A 13 -1.97 12.41 -2.58
N VAL A 14 -1.73 13.21 -1.54
CA VAL A 14 -0.85 12.82 -0.43
C VAL A 14 -1.38 11.55 0.24
N VAL A 15 -2.66 11.50 0.61
CA VAL A 15 -3.20 10.32 1.31
C VAL A 15 -3.17 9.08 0.38
N MET A 16 -3.50 9.26 -0.90
CA MET A 16 -3.49 8.16 -1.88
C MET A 16 -2.08 7.59 -2.08
N TYR A 17 -1.10 8.45 -2.38
CA TYR A 17 0.27 8.01 -2.64
C TYR A 17 0.93 7.44 -1.37
N PHE A 18 0.72 8.06 -0.20
CA PHE A 18 1.27 7.56 1.05
C PHE A 18 0.82 6.13 1.35
N ARG A 19 -0.48 5.85 1.17
CA ARG A 19 -1.04 4.51 1.36
C ARG A 19 -0.41 3.50 0.40
N ASN A 20 -0.21 3.88 -0.87
CA ASN A 20 0.44 3.00 -1.86
C ASN A 20 1.87 2.62 -1.46
N PHE A 21 2.67 3.60 -1.05
CA PHE A 21 4.07 3.35 -0.69
C PHE A 21 4.20 2.57 0.63
N LEU A 22 3.35 2.86 1.62
CA LEU A 22 3.34 2.13 2.89
C LEU A 22 3.11 0.62 2.68
N CYS A 23 2.19 0.27 1.77
CA CYS A 23 1.92 -1.13 1.46
C CYS A 23 3.17 -1.84 0.91
N HIS A 24 3.94 -1.16 0.05
CA HIS A 24 5.20 -1.65 -0.48
C HIS A 24 6.22 -1.90 0.63
N ALA A 25 6.36 -0.96 1.57
CA ALA A 25 7.26 -1.09 2.71
C ALA A 25 6.90 -2.31 3.60
N ILE A 26 5.61 -2.55 3.84
CA ILE A 26 5.13 -3.72 4.61
C ILE A 26 5.50 -5.02 3.87
N ILE A 27 5.26 -5.09 2.56
CA ILE A 27 5.57 -6.29 1.77
C ILE A 27 7.07 -6.58 1.79
N MET A 28 7.89 -5.54 1.65
CA MET A 28 9.34 -5.66 1.74
C MET A 28 9.77 -6.13 3.14
N GLU A 29 9.17 -5.64 4.23
CA GLU A 29 9.42 -6.16 5.57
C GLU A 29 9.12 -7.67 5.65
N ARG A 30 7.99 -8.12 5.10
CA ARG A 30 7.59 -9.54 5.14
C ARG A 30 8.45 -10.44 4.25
N LEU A 31 8.93 -9.92 3.12
CA LEU A 31 9.93 -10.56 2.29
C LEU A 31 11.22 -10.79 3.09
N LEU A 32 11.74 -9.76 3.75
CA LEU A 32 12.96 -9.86 4.55
C LEU A 32 12.77 -10.79 5.75
N ALA A 33 11.62 -10.75 6.42
CA ALA A 33 11.28 -11.67 7.50
C ALA A 33 11.22 -13.14 7.04
N THR A 34 10.81 -13.38 5.79
CA THR A 34 10.79 -14.72 5.19
C THR A 34 12.20 -15.19 4.82
N ILE A 35 12.99 -14.34 4.17
CA ILE A 35 14.36 -14.68 3.71
C ILE A 35 15.31 -14.86 4.89
N TRP A 36 15.19 -14.02 5.92
CA TRP A 36 16.08 -14.01 7.08
C TRP A 36 15.47 -14.63 8.33
N VAL A 37 14.60 -15.64 8.20
CA VAL A 37 13.86 -16.22 9.33
C VAL A 37 14.73 -16.46 10.58
N SER A 38 15.96 -16.96 10.44
CA SER A 38 16.83 -17.29 11.59
C SER A 38 17.45 -16.08 12.29
N ASN A 39 17.67 -14.98 11.57
CA ASN A 39 18.41 -13.81 12.05
C ASN A 39 17.54 -12.56 12.11
N TYR A 40 16.30 -12.63 11.63
CA TYR A 40 15.42 -11.48 11.46
C TYR A 40 15.19 -10.80 12.79
N GLU A 41 14.84 -11.51 13.87
CA GLU A 41 14.64 -10.91 15.20
C GLU A 41 15.88 -10.16 15.72
N ASN A 42 17.06 -10.77 15.60
CA ASN A 42 18.31 -10.17 16.08
C ASN A 42 18.72 -8.95 15.26
N ASN A 43 18.39 -8.97 13.97
CA ASN A 43 18.71 -7.89 13.04
C ASN A 43 17.49 -7.02 12.72
N ARG A 44 16.37 -7.16 13.46
CA ARG A 44 15.13 -6.41 13.20
C ARG A 44 15.37 -4.99 13.67
N SER A 45 15.95 -4.22 12.78
CA SER A 45 16.22 -2.82 13.03
C SER A 45 14.91 -2.06 12.89
N ARG A 46 14.35 -1.55 13.99
CA ARG A 46 13.23 -0.59 13.96
C ARG A 46 13.53 0.61 13.04
N TRP A 47 14.82 0.89 12.83
CA TRP A 47 15.29 1.90 11.88
C TRP A 47 14.91 1.62 10.44
N PHE A 48 14.74 0.35 10.03
CA PHE A 48 14.29 0.01 8.68
C PHE A 48 12.89 0.61 8.44
N THR A 49 11.94 0.35 9.34
CA THR A 49 10.58 0.88 9.24
C THR A 49 10.55 2.40 9.28
N TYR A 50 11.28 3.03 10.21
CA TYR A 50 11.33 4.50 10.29
C TYR A 50 11.94 5.13 9.03
N PHE A 51 13.00 4.54 8.50
CA PHE A 51 13.66 5.02 7.28
C PHE A 51 12.73 4.95 6.07
N TRP A 52 12.03 3.83 5.89
CA TRP A 52 11.05 3.69 4.81
C TRP A 52 9.88 4.64 4.95
N VAL A 53 9.30 4.80 6.15
CA VAL A 53 8.19 5.75 6.36
C VAL A 53 8.61 7.19 6.03
N ILE A 54 9.82 7.61 6.38
CA ILE A 54 10.33 8.95 6.04
C ILE A 54 10.48 9.11 4.52
N ILE A 55 11.05 8.11 3.84
CA ILE A 55 11.16 8.10 2.37
C ILE A 55 9.77 8.20 1.74
N ASP A 56 8.82 7.42 2.23
CA ASP A 56 7.45 7.38 1.72
C ASP A 56 6.76 8.75 1.86
N ILE A 57 6.92 9.41 3.01
CA ILE A 57 6.40 10.77 3.23
C ILE A 57 7.01 11.75 2.22
N ILE A 58 8.32 11.72 2.02
CA ILE A 58 9.01 12.65 1.10
C ILE A 58 8.53 12.41 -0.34
N ILE A 59 8.57 11.17 -0.81
CA ILE A 59 8.15 10.81 -2.18
C ILE A 59 6.69 11.19 -2.40
N THR A 60 5.82 10.91 -1.43
CA THR A 60 4.40 11.25 -1.47
C THR A 60 4.18 12.75 -1.61
N VAL A 61 4.80 13.55 -0.75
CA VAL A 61 4.60 15.02 -0.73
C VAL A 61 5.12 15.64 -2.03
N VAL A 62 6.28 15.20 -2.50
CA VAL A 62 6.87 15.68 -3.76
C VAL A 62 5.96 15.32 -4.93
N THR A 63 5.50 14.07 -5.01
CA THR A 63 4.59 13.61 -6.09
C THR A 63 3.27 14.37 -6.06
N ALA A 64 2.66 14.54 -4.90
CA ALA A 64 1.42 15.29 -4.74
C ALA A 64 1.58 16.78 -5.10
N TYR A 65 2.73 17.39 -4.78
CA TYR A 65 3.01 18.78 -5.14
C TYR A 65 3.05 18.95 -6.66
N PHE A 66 3.83 18.13 -7.38
CA PHE A 66 3.90 18.18 -8.84
C PHE A 66 2.54 17.93 -9.48
N PHE A 67 1.79 16.96 -8.96
CA PHE A 67 0.44 16.66 -9.41
C PHE A 67 -0.50 17.87 -9.28
N SER A 68 -0.54 18.51 -8.10
CA SER A 68 -1.45 19.61 -7.81
C SER A 68 -1.19 20.90 -8.60
N ASN A 69 0.05 21.07 -9.09
CA ASN A 69 0.46 22.26 -9.82
C ASN A 69 0.39 22.13 -11.33
N SER A 70 0.31 20.90 -11.83
CA SER A 70 0.09 20.64 -13.25
C SER A 70 -1.34 21.05 -13.65
N THR A 71 -1.51 21.64 -14.84
CA THR A 71 -2.76 22.31 -15.25
C THR A 71 -3.38 21.78 -16.55
N ASP A 72 -2.82 20.74 -17.16
CA ASP A 72 -3.06 20.43 -18.58
C ASP A 72 -3.52 18.99 -18.85
N VAL A 73 -3.90 18.73 -20.11
CA VAL A 73 -4.18 17.38 -20.66
C VAL A 73 -3.02 16.40 -20.40
N GLU A 74 -1.79 16.92 -20.33
CA GLU A 74 -0.60 16.16 -19.96
C GLU A 74 -0.72 15.55 -18.56
N THR A 75 -1.32 16.27 -17.61
CA THR A 75 -1.59 15.75 -16.25
C THR A 75 -2.53 14.56 -16.31
N LEU A 76 -3.58 14.63 -17.13
CA LEU A 76 -4.52 13.52 -17.27
C LEU A 76 -3.82 12.26 -17.80
N LEU A 77 -2.96 12.40 -18.80
CA LEU A 77 -2.20 11.29 -19.37
C LEU A 77 -1.22 10.71 -18.34
N VAL A 78 -0.46 11.57 -17.67
CA VAL A 78 0.47 11.16 -16.59
C VAL A 78 -0.28 10.42 -15.48
N ASN A 79 -1.50 10.85 -15.15
CA ASN A 79 -2.31 10.20 -14.12
C ASN A 79 -2.78 8.82 -14.54
N VAL A 80 -3.31 8.68 -15.76
CA VAL A 80 -3.73 7.38 -16.28
C VAL A 80 -2.56 6.42 -16.33
N VAL A 81 -1.40 6.87 -16.82
CA VAL A 81 -0.17 6.06 -16.88
C VAL A 81 0.29 5.71 -15.47
N SER A 82 0.42 6.67 -14.57
CA SER A 82 0.83 6.44 -13.17
C SER A 82 -0.09 5.45 -12.45
N GLN A 83 -1.41 5.59 -12.61
CA GLN A 83 -2.38 4.68 -12.01
C GLN A 83 -2.32 3.28 -12.61
N SER A 84 -2.12 3.15 -13.92
CA SER A 84 -1.93 1.84 -14.56
C SER A 84 -0.66 1.15 -14.05
N VAL A 85 0.43 1.91 -13.87
CA VAL A 85 1.70 1.40 -13.35
C VAL A 85 1.53 0.95 -11.89
N MET A 86 0.93 1.79 -11.04
CA MET A 86 0.67 1.44 -9.63
C MET A 86 -0.27 0.24 -9.49
N SER A 87 -1.32 0.16 -10.30
CA SER A 87 -2.23 -1.00 -10.30
C SER A 87 -1.51 -2.27 -10.75
N THR A 88 -0.64 -2.18 -11.75
CA THR A 88 0.18 -3.31 -12.22
C THR A 88 1.11 -3.79 -11.11
N PHE A 89 1.80 -2.88 -10.42
CA PHE A 89 2.64 -3.25 -9.28
C PHE A 89 1.83 -3.89 -8.15
N GLY A 90 0.66 -3.35 -7.81
CA GLY A 90 -0.21 -3.96 -6.81
C GLY A 90 -0.64 -5.39 -7.15
N VAL A 91 -0.91 -5.70 -8.42
CA VAL A 91 -1.20 -7.08 -8.86
C VAL A 91 0.04 -7.99 -8.73
N ILE A 92 1.22 -7.48 -9.11
CA ILE A 92 2.49 -8.22 -8.95
C ILE A 92 2.76 -8.50 -7.47
N GLU A 93 2.53 -7.52 -6.59
CA GLU A 93 2.66 -7.62 -5.14
C GLU A 93 1.75 -8.69 -4.54
N ILE A 94 0.47 -8.72 -4.93
CA ILE A 94 -0.46 -9.78 -4.53
C ILE A 94 0.09 -11.16 -4.95
N PHE A 95 0.59 -11.28 -6.18
CA PHE A 95 1.15 -12.53 -6.66
C PHE A 95 2.39 -12.97 -5.86
N ILE A 96 3.30 -12.03 -5.55
CA ILE A 96 4.48 -12.29 -4.72
C ILE A 96 4.05 -12.74 -3.32
N LEU A 97 3.11 -12.03 -2.67
CA LEU A 97 2.58 -12.40 -1.36
C LEU A 97 1.95 -13.80 -1.34
N LEU A 98 1.17 -14.14 -2.37
CA LEU A 98 0.60 -15.49 -2.51
C LEU A 98 1.68 -16.56 -2.66
N ARG A 99 2.75 -16.27 -3.41
CA ARG A 99 3.89 -17.18 -3.55
C ARG A 99 4.64 -17.34 -2.23
N LEU A 100 4.88 -16.26 -1.49
CA LEU A 100 5.50 -16.30 -0.16
C LEU A 100 4.64 -17.06 0.83
N LEU A 101 3.32 -16.86 0.83
CA LEU A 101 2.40 -17.58 1.69
C LEU A 101 2.51 -19.09 1.48
N ARG A 102 2.42 -19.53 0.22
CA ARG A 102 2.56 -20.95 -0.13
C ARG A 102 3.93 -21.51 0.23
N HIS A 103 4.99 -20.73 0.03
CA HIS A 103 6.35 -21.11 0.40
C HIS A 103 6.48 -21.31 1.92
N ASN A 104 5.98 -20.36 2.70
CA ASN A 104 6.01 -20.42 4.16
C ASN A 104 5.16 -21.58 4.71
N GLU A 105 3.97 -21.83 4.15
CA GLU A 105 3.12 -22.97 4.51
C GLU A 105 3.82 -24.31 4.20
N LYS A 106 4.50 -24.42 3.04
CA LYS A 106 5.27 -25.61 2.68
C LYS A 106 6.41 -25.87 3.67
N ILE A 107 7.24 -24.85 3.95
CA ILE A 107 8.34 -24.98 4.92
C ILE A 107 7.80 -25.33 6.32
N TYR A 108 6.66 -24.73 6.71
CA TYR A 108 6.04 -25.01 7.99
C TYR A 108 5.63 -26.47 8.10
N PHE A 109 4.97 -27.02 7.08
CA PHE A 109 4.54 -28.41 7.06
C PHE A 109 5.74 -29.38 7.05
N GLU A 110 6.75 -29.14 6.21
CA GLU A 110 7.97 -29.95 6.15
C GLU A 110 8.72 -29.95 7.49
N ARG A 111 8.85 -28.79 8.14
CA ARG A 111 9.52 -28.69 9.46
C ARG A 111 8.66 -29.20 10.62
N SER A 112 7.33 -29.23 10.45
CA SER A 112 6.41 -29.82 11.41
C SER A 112 6.43 -31.35 11.34
N SER A 113 6.56 -31.92 10.14
CA SER A 113 6.65 -33.37 9.95
C SER A 113 8.03 -33.95 10.29
N LEU A 114 9.10 -33.16 10.15
CA LEU A 114 10.49 -33.61 10.36
C LEU A 114 11.04 -33.49 11.80
N ALA A 115 10.29 -33.01 12.81
CA ALA A 115 10.80 -32.94 14.19
C ALA A 115 9.67 -33.11 15.24
N LEU A 116 9.65 -34.09 16.17
CA LEU A 116 10.69 -34.93 16.79
C LEU A 116 12.08 -34.29 16.97
N SER A 117 12.22 -33.58 18.09
CA SER A 117 13.45 -33.18 18.76
C SER A 117 14.25 -31.99 18.16
N ALA A 118 14.57 -31.04 19.04
CA ALA A 118 15.64 -30.03 18.94
C ALA A 118 15.50 -28.79 18.04
N HIS A 119 14.53 -28.66 17.12
CA HIS A 119 14.39 -27.40 16.36
C HIS A 119 13.81 -26.25 17.21
N LYS A 120 14.56 -25.12 17.30
CA LYS A 120 14.25 -23.92 18.09
C LYS A 120 12.80 -23.47 17.93
N LEU A 121 12.03 -23.50 19.03
CA LEU A 121 10.65 -23.01 19.13
C LEU A 121 10.44 -21.63 18.49
N THR A 122 11.46 -20.77 18.53
CA THR A 122 11.44 -19.43 17.94
C THR A 122 11.22 -19.42 16.42
N GLY A 123 11.87 -20.32 15.66
CA GLY A 123 11.73 -20.34 14.20
C GLY A 123 10.35 -20.83 13.73
N ARG A 124 9.73 -21.75 14.49
CA ARG A 124 8.35 -22.19 14.22
C ARG A 124 7.34 -21.07 14.53
N TYR A 125 7.56 -20.35 15.63
CA TYR A 125 6.73 -19.20 16.00
C TYR A 125 6.77 -18.11 14.92
N GLN A 126 7.96 -17.69 14.49
CA GLN A 126 8.14 -16.67 13.45
C GLN A 126 7.48 -17.06 12.13
N LEU A 127 7.61 -18.34 11.71
CA LEU A 127 6.98 -18.80 10.48
C LEU A 127 5.45 -18.82 10.58
N CYS A 128 4.92 -19.27 11.73
CA CYS A 128 3.48 -19.24 12.00
C CYS A 128 2.93 -17.81 12.01
N GLU A 129 3.65 -16.88 12.65
CA GLU A 129 3.32 -15.46 12.67
C GLU A 129 3.33 -14.87 11.26
N ASN A 130 4.39 -15.12 10.46
CA ASN A 130 4.48 -14.65 9.08
C ASN A 130 3.32 -15.17 8.22
N ILE A 131 2.93 -16.44 8.35
CA ILE A 131 1.77 -17.01 7.64
C ILE A 131 0.49 -16.29 8.06
N ARG A 132 0.27 -16.13 9.37
CA ARG A 132 -0.92 -15.45 9.92
C ARG A 132 -1.03 -14.01 9.42
N THR A 133 0.05 -13.24 9.54
CA THR A 133 0.08 -11.84 9.10
C THR A 133 -0.08 -11.72 7.59
N THR A 134 0.53 -12.61 6.81
CA THR A 134 0.35 -12.63 5.35
C THR A 134 -1.12 -12.88 4.96
N LYS A 135 -1.82 -13.80 5.66
CA LYS A 135 -3.25 -14.06 5.45
C LYS A 135 -4.13 -12.86 5.82
N GLN A 136 -3.73 -12.07 6.83
CA GLN A 136 -4.42 -10.85 7.23
C GLN A 136 -4.15 -9.69 6.26
N LEU A 137 -2.93 -9.58 5.73
CA LEU A 137 -2.53 -8.53 4.79
C LEU A 137 -3.15 -8.73 3.40
N LEU A 138 -3.28 -9.98 2.94
CA LEU A 138 -3.78 -10.30 1.61
C LEU A 138 -5.15 -9.67 1.27
N PRO A 139 -6.22 -9.79 2.09
CA PRO A 139 -7.50 -9.15 1.78
C PRO A 139 -7.39 -7.62 1.76
N THR A 140 -6.56 -7.03 2.62
CA THR A 140 -6.31 -5.58 2.64
C THR A 140 -5.65 -5.13 1.34
N LEU A 141 -4.63 -5.85 0.87
CA LEU A 141 -3.96 -5.55 -0.40
C LEU A 141 -4.88 -5.77 -1.62
N CYS A 142 -5.69 -6.84 -1.61
CA CYS A 142 -6.69 -7.05 -2.66
C CYS A 142 -7.70 -5.90 -2.72
N LEU A 143 -8.23 -5.50 -1.56
CA LEU A 143 -9.14 -4.36 -1.46
C LEU A 143 -8.47 -3.08 -1.94
N HIS A 144 -7.20 -2.88 -1.59
CA HIS A 144 -6.40 -1.74 -2.02
C HIS A 144 -6.25 -1.65 -3.54
N VAL A 145 -5.89 -2.75 -4.20
CA VAL A 145 -5.79 -2.82 -5.66
C VAL A 145 -7.16 -2.57 -6.31
N CYS A 146 -8.22 -3.18 -5.78
CA CYS A 146 -9.59 -2.92 -6.25
C CYS A 146 -9.97 -1.44 -6.12
N ILE A 147 -9.69 -0.82 -4.97
CA ILE A 147 -9.96 0.61 -4.75
C ILE A 147 -9.11 1.46 -5.69
N ASN A 148 -7.83 1.16 -5.92
CA ASN A 148 -7.01 1.96 -6.83
C ASN A 148 -7.52 1.88 -8.28
N ILE A 149 -7.96 0.70 -8.72
CA ILE A 149 -8.56 0.52 -10.06
C ILE A 149 -9.91 1.26 -10.16
N ILE A 150 -10.75 1.12 -9.13
CA ILE A 150 -12.12 1.67 -9.11
C ILE A 150 -12.13 3.19 -8.83
N ALA A 151 -11.21 3.70 -8.00
CA ALA A 151 -11.15 5.10 -7.57
C ALA A 151 -10.17 5.94 -8.41
N GLY A 152 -9.14 5.33 -9.00
CA GLY A 152 -8.22 6.01 -9.92
C GLY A 152 -8.91 6.51 -11.19
N SER A 153 -9.96 5.80 -11.65
CA SER A 153 -10.75 6.19 -12.83
C SER A 153 -11.67 7.41 -12.60
N PRO A 154 -12.42 7.53 -11.49
CA PRO A 154 -13.10 8.76 -11.09
C PRO A 154 -12.17 9.95 -10.84
N LEU A 155 -10.94 9.73 -10.37
CA LEU A 155 -9.96 10.79 -10.14
C LEU A 155 -9.57 11.50 -11.45
N ALA A 156 -9.28 10.70 -12.48
CA ALA A 156 -8.98 11.18 -13.81
C ALA A 156 -10.17 11.91 -14.44
N LEU A 157 -11.38 11.35 -14.29
CA LEU A 157 -12.64 11.98 -14.72
C LEU A 157 -12.94 13.28 -13.98
N ALA A 158 -12.62 13.34 -12.70
CA ALA A 158 -12.84 14.53 -11.89
C ALA A 158 -11.88 15.65 -12.19
N TYR A 159 -10.60 15.32 -12.41
CA TYR A 159 -9.61 16.28 -12.90
C TYR A 159 -9.99 16.81 -14.28
N PHE A 160 -10.42 15.94 -15.21
CA PHE A 160 -10.94 16.34 -16.52
C PHE A 160 -12.16 17.29 -16.40
N LYS A 161 -13.09 17.00 -15.48
CA LYS A 161 -14.23 17.88 -15.18
C LYS A 161 -13.83 19.18 -14.49
N LEU A 162 -12.75 19.18 -13.70
CA LEU A 162 -12.16 20.36 -13.07
C LEU A 162 -11.56 21.30 -14.11
N VAL A 163 -10.78 20.75 -15.05
CA VAL A 163 -10.18 21.49 -16.17
C VAL A 163 -11.24 22.05 -17.12
N THR A 164 -12.35 21.32 -17.34
CA THR A 164 -13.48 21.77 -18.16
C THR A 164 -14.50 22.66 -17.42
N SER A 165 -14.20 23.09 -16.19
CA SER A 165 -15.11 23.90 -15.34
C SER A 165 -16.48 23.25 -15.03
N GLN A 166 -16.57 21.92 -15.14
CA GLN A 166 -17.75 21.11 -14.81
C GLN A 166 -17.66 20.46 -13.42
N PHE A 167 -16.80 20.98 -12.53
CA PHE A 167 -16.63 20.43 -11.19
C PHE A 167 -17.84 20.74 -10.30
N GLY A 168 -18.74 19.77 -10.16
CA GLY A 168 -19.95 19.88 -9.34
C GLY A 168 -19.80 19.30 -7.94
N ILE A 169 -20.73 19.68 -7.05
CA ILE A 169 -20.83 19.22 -5.65
C ILE A 169 -20.86 17.68 -5.55
N ILE A 170 -21.53 17.00 -6.49
CA ILE A 170 -21.65 15.53 -6.53
C ILE A 170 -20.27 14.87 -6.58
N LEU A 171 -19.36 15.42 -7.39
CA LEU A 171 -18.00 14.90 -7.55
C LEU A 171 -17.18 15.10 -6.28
N CYS A 172 -17.32 16.27 -5.64
CA CYS A 172 -16.72 16.57 -4.34
C CYS A 172 -17.20 15.58 -3.25
N VAL A 173 -18.50 15.29 -3.20
CA VAL A 173 -19.06 14.29 -2.27
C VAL A 173 -18.50 12.90 -2.54
N SER A 174 -18.40 12.48 -3.81
CA SER A 174 -17.78 11.19 -4.16
C SER A 174 -16.33 11.09 -3.66
N PHE A 175 -15.53 12.16 -3.79
CA PHE A 175 -14.16 12.22 -3.26
C PHE A 175 -14.10 12.10 -1.74
N LEU A 176 -14.96 12.85 -1.05
CA LEU A 176 -15.03 12.82 0.41
C LEU A 176 -15.42 11.44 0.93
N MET A 177 -16.21 10.65 0.21
CA MET A 177 -16.55 9.28 0.58
C MET A 177 -15.37 8.30 0.50
N TYR A 178 -14.36 8.58 -0.33
CA TYR A 178 -13.16 7.73 -0.43
C TYR A 178 -12.14 7.99 0.68
N LEU A 179 -12.16 9.18 1.32
CA LEU A 179 -11.24 9.51 2.41
C LEU A 179 -11.42 8.59 3.64
N PRO A 180 -12.64 8.37 4.18
CA PRO A 180 -12.84 7.43 5.29
C PRO A 180 -12.37 6.02 4.99
N ILE A 181 -12.62 5.52 3.78
CA ILE A 181 -12.19 4.19 3.34
C ILE A 181 -10.66 4.12 3.30
N THR A 182 -10.02 5.15 2.76
CA THR A 182 -8.57 5.25 2.68
C THR A 182 -7.93 5.33 4.07
N TYR A 183 -8.48 6.13 4.99
CA TYR A 183 -8.02 6.20 6.37
C TYR A 183 -8.23 4.88 7.12
N LEU A 184 -9.37 4.21 6.92
CA LEU A 184 -9.63 2.91 7.53
C LEU A 184 -8.60 1.86 7.07
N CYS A 185 -8.34 1.77 5.75
CA CYS A 185 -7.29 0.91 5.21
C CYS A 185 -5.90 1.24 5.79
N PHE A 186 -5.56 2.53 5.88
CA PHE A 186 -4.32 2.98 6.50
C PHE A 186 -4.20 2.58 7.98
N PHE A 187 -5.26 2.70 8.78
CA PHE A 187 -5.23 2.29 10.18
C PHE A 187 -5.09 0.77 10.33
N ILE A 188 -5.72 -0.01 9.44
CA ILE A 188 -5.53 -1.46 9.37
C ILE A 188 -4.05 -1.78 9.07
N GLU A 189 -3.46 -1.12 8.07
CA GLU A 189 -2.04 -1.26 7.71
C GLU A 189 -1.10 -0.88 8.86
N LEU A 190 -1.35 0.27 9.50
CA LEU A 190 -0.56 0.75 10.63
C LEU A 190 -0.65 -0.21 11.83
N SER A 191 -1.83 -0.79 12.10
CA SER A 191 -2.01 -1.78 13.17
C SER A 191 -1.28 -3.11 12.92
N MET A 192 -0.88 -3.39 11.67
CA MET A 192 -0.08 -4.58 11.34
C MET A 192 1.43 -4.31 11.47
N ILE A 193 1.84 -3.04 11.53
CA ILE A 193 3.24 -2.61 11.71
C ILE A 193 3.58 -2.45 13.21
N LEU A 194 2.67 -1.83 13.98
CA LEU A 194 2.80 -1.58 15.42
C LEU A 194 2.59 -2.85 16.25
#